data_AF-A0A1D1V6K6-F1
#
_entry.id   AF-A0A1D1V6K6-F1
#
_cell.length_a   1.000
_cell.length_b   1.000
_cell.length_c   1.000
_cell.angle_alpha   90.00
_cell.angle_beta   90.00
_cell.angle_gamma   90.00
#
_symmetry.space_group_name_H-M   'P 1'
#
loop_
_entity.id
_entity.type
_entity.pdbx_description
1 polymer ?
#
loop_
_entity_poly.entity_id
_entity_poly.type
_entity_poly.pdbx_seq_one_letter_code
_entity_poly.pdbx_strand_id
1 'polypeptide(L)'
;MAGRSAPVPTTKADSMIKALGKKQKDDVQSILSNMMEILKLMKVDDDRSAPVRAQTAEQDHLEMSVRASNMIRCAESLMNLNEELKKLFFLNDFPFISQTVQRAREKATAETKEIQKRMMNVYTEMQTELYDLEEEYGSCWYLKDNNPFTPAPSR
;
A
#
# COMPACT_ATOMS: atom_id res chain seq x y z
N MET A 1 -3.67 24.97 5.51
CA MET A 1 -2.62 24.75 6.53
C MET A 1 -3.11 23.67 7.48
N ALA A 2 -2.18 22.79 7.90
CA ALA A 2 -2.32 21.69 8.87
C ALA A 2 -3.04 20.41 8.40
N GLY A 3 -2.29 19.30 8.41
CA GLY A 3 -2.81 17.96 8.08
C GLY A 3 -1.77 16.90 7.70
N ARG A 4 -0.46 17.12 7.88
CA ARG A 4 0.53 16.03 7.94
C ARG A 4 0.31 15.29 9.26
N SER A 5 -0.53 14.26 9.28
CA SER A 5 -0.79 13.45 10.47
C SER A 5 0.00 12.14 10.44
N ALA A 6 1.03 12.11 11.29
CA ALA A 6 1.79 10.99 11.86
C ALA A 6 2.73 10.17 10.93
N PRO A 7 4.06 10.19 11.18
CA PRO A 7 4.97 9.20 10.63
C PRO A 7 4.73 7.84 11.32
N VAL A 8 4.25 6.85 10.56
CA VAL A 8 4.32 5.41 10.87
C VAL A 8 5.81 5.03 11.03
N PRO A 9 6.23 4.14 11.95
CA PRO A 9 7.51 4.22 12.66
C PRO A 9 8.71 4.18 11.70
N THR A 10 9.15 5.38 11.32
CA THR A 10 10.25 5.64 10.38
C THR A 10 11.52 5.00 10.89
N THR A 11 11.73 4.94 12.20
CA THR A 11 12.95 4.44 12.83
C THR A 11 13.28 2.99 12.46
N LYS A 12 12.29 2.09 12.32
CA LYS A 12 12.54 0.68 11.96
C LYS A 12 12.84 0.54 10.48
N ALA A 13 12.03 1.14 9.61
CA ALA A 13 12.27 1.13 8.16
C ALA A 13 13.59 1.82 7.81
N ASP A 14 13.88 2.97 8.41
CA ASP A 14 15.13 3.72 8.22
C ASP A 14 16.34 2.93 8.72
N SER A 15 16.22 2.23 9.86
CA SER A 15 17.29 1.36 10.36
C SER A 15 17.55 0.19 9.41
N MET A 16 16.49 -0.37 8.82
CA MET A 16 16.59 -1.45 7.85
C MET A 16 17.23 -0.95 6.55
N ILE A 17 16.81 0.21 6.04
CA ILE A 17 17.42 0.86 4.88
C ILE A 17 18.92 1.13 5.11
N LYS A 18 19.30 1.60 6.30
CA LYS A 18 20.71 1.79 6.65
C LYS A 18 21.49 0.47 6.67
N ALA A 19 20.90 -0.59 7.22
CA ALA A 19 21.52 -1.92 7.25
C ALA A 19 21.70 -2.48 5.83
N LEU A 20 20.69 -2.35 4.96
CA LEU A 20 20.77 -2.74 3.55
C LEU A 20 21.84 -1.93 2.83
N GLY A 21 21.89 -0.60 3.03
CA GLY A 21 22.91 0.25 2.42
C GLY A 21 24.34 -0.11 2.87
N LYS A 22 24.52 -0.53 4.13
CA LYS A 22 25.80 -1.06 4.60
C LYS A 22 26.15 -2.38 3.90
N LYS A 23 25.22 -3.33 3.89
CA LYS A 23 25.39 -4.64 3.24
C LYS A 23 25.74 -4.52 1.76
N GLN A 24 25.07 -3.61 1.04
CA GLN A 24 25.36 -3.31 -0.36
C GLN A 24 26.83 -2.87 -0.56
N LYS A 25 27.31 -1.93 0.28
CA LYS A 25 28.69 -1.46 0.20
C LYS A 25 29.68 -2.59 0.47
N ASP A 26 29.41 -3.39 1.49
CA ASP A 26 30.27 -4.52 1.87
C ASP A 26 30.34 -5.56 0.74
N ASP A 27 29.20 -5.92 0.12
CA ASP A 27 29.16 -6.87 -1.00
C ASP A 27 29.87 -6.34 -2.25
N VAL A 28 29.67 -5.06 -2.62
CA VAL A 28 30.38 -4.42 -3.76
C VAL A 28 31.88 -4.37 -3.51
N GLN A 29 32.31 -4.00 -2.29
CA GLN A 29 33.72 -3.95 -1.93
C GLN A 29 34.36 -5.34 -1.98
N SER A 30 33.65 -6.38 -1.52
CA SER A 30 34.10 -7.77 -1.58
C SER A 30 34.27 -8.24 -3.03
N ILE A 31 33.32 -7.92 -3.92
CA ILE A 31 33.43 -8.25 -5.35
C ILE A 31 34.66 -7.60 -5.96
N LEU A 32 34.86 -6.30 -5.73
CA LEU A 32 35.99 -5.55 -6.26
C LEU A 32 37.32 -6.10 -5.72
N SER A 33 37.40 -6.40 -4.43
CA SER A 33 38.60 -6.99 -3.81
C SER A 33 38.93 -8.37 -4.41
N ASN A 34 37.95 -9.26 -4.54
CA ASN A 34 38.18 -10.59 -5.11
C ASN A 34 38.62 -10.50 -6.58
N MET A 35 38.02 -9.61 -7.36
CA MET A 35 38.41 -9.38 -8.75
C MET A 35 39.84 -8.84 -8.86
N MET A 36 40.24 -7.89 -8.02
CA MET A 36 41.61 -7.37 -8.01
C MET A 36 42.64 -8.47 -7.70
N GLU A 37 42.34 -9.37 -6.78
CA GLU A 37 43.22 -10.49 -6.46
C GLU A 37 43.31 -11.50 -7.61
N ILE A 38 42.20 -11.82 -8.29
CA ILE A 38 42.23 -12.64 -9.51
C ILE A 38 43.13 -12.00 -10.56
N LEU A 39 43.00 -10.68 -10.79
CA LEU A 39 43.85 -9.97 -11.75
C LEU A 39 45.34 -10.00 -11.37
N LYS A 40 45.68 -10.04 -10.08
CA LYS A 40 47.06 -10.20 -9.63
C LYS A 40 47.59 -11.61 -9.90
N LEU A 41 46.78 -12.64 -9.64
CA LEU A 41 47.15 -14.03 -9.90
C LEU A 41 47.34 -14.34 -11.39
N MET A 42 46.61 -13.63 -12.27
CA MET A 42 46.78 -13.76 -13.72
C MET A 42 48.02 -13.05 -14.25
N LYS A 43 48.65 -12.13 -13.50
CA LYS A 43 49.88 -11.47 -13.96
C LYS A 43 51.00 -12.50 -13.97
N VAL A 44 51.59 -12.69 -15.14
CA VAL A 44 52.80 -13.49 -15.31
C VAL A 44 53.97 -12.64 -14.86
N ASP A 45 54.48 -12.88 -13.66
CA ASP A 45 55.75 -12.31 -13.23
C ASP A 45 56.90 -13.02 -13.96
N ASP A 46 57.72 -12.23 -14.68
CA ASP A 46 58.94 -12.72 -15.35
C ASP A 46 59.96 -13.31 -14.36
N ASP A 47 59.85 -12.96 -13.06
CA ASP A 47 60.74 -13.40 -11.98
C ASP A 47 60.53 -14.86 -11.56
N ARG A 48 59.37 -15.47 -11.86
CA ARG A 48 59.15 -16.90 -11.54
C ARG A 48 59.84 -17.75 -12.59
N SER A 49 60.86 -18.51 -12.21
CA SER A 49 61.49 -19.49 -13.10
C SER A 49 60.48 -20.56 -13.57
N ALA A 50 60.65 -21.08 -14.79
CA ALA A 50 59.74 -22.05 -15.42
C ALA A 50 59.29 -23.23 -14.53
N PRO A 51 60.16 -23.89 -13.74
CA PRO A 51 59.73 -24.98 -12.86
C PRO A 51 58.87 -24.53 -11.67
N VAL A 52 59.10 -23.31 -11.14
CA VAL A 52 58.27 -22.74 -10.05
C VAL A 52 56.87 -22.43 -10.55
N ARG A 53 56.75 -21.91 -11.78
CA ARG A 53 55.43 -21.65 -12.41
C ARG A 53 54.59 -22.91 -12.56
N ALA A 54 55.20 -24.04 -12.95
CA ALA A 54 54.49 -25.31 -13.09
C ALA A 54 53.99 -25.86 -11.74
N GLN A 55 54.73 -25.62 -10.64
CA GLN A 55 54.31 -26.04 -9.30
C GLN A 55 53.20 -25.17 -8.72
N THR A 56 53.17 -23.85 -9.00
CA THR A 56 52.17 -22.93 -8.42
C THR A 56 50.89 -22.82 -9.24
N ALA A 57 50.89 -23.21 -10.52
CA ALA A 57 49.76 -23.02 -11.43
C ALA A 57 48.44 -23.62 -10.92
N GLU A 58 48.46 -24.82 -10.35
CA GLU A 58 47.29 -25.47 -9.76
C GLU A 58 46.77 -24.70 -8.53
N GLN A 59 47.68 -24.21 -7.68
CA GLN A 59 47.31 -23.42 -6.51
C GLN A 59 46.70 -22.07 -6.92
N ASP A 60 47.31 -21.37 -7.89
CA ASP A 60 46.81 -20.11 -8.42
C ASP A 60 45.42 -20.31 -9.05
N HIS A 61 45.20 -21.44 -9.75
CA HIS A 61 43.90 -21.79 -10.33
C HIS A 61 42.81 -22.05 -9.26
N LEU A 62 43.13 -22.80 -8.20
CA LEU A 62 42.21 -23.04 -7.09
C LEU A 62 41.86 -21.74 -6.36
N GLU A 63 42.85 -20.87 -6.12
CA GLU A 63 42.61 -19.58 -5.49
C GLU A 63 41.69 -18.70 -6.36
N MET A 64 41.95 -18.60 -7.66
CA MET A 64 41.08 -17.87 -8.60
C MET A 64 39.64 -18.39 -8.59
N SER A 65 39.46 -19.72 -8.54
CA SER A 65 38.13 -20.35 -8.48
C SER A 65 37.37 -19.99 -7.19
N VAL A 66 38.04 -20.05 -6.03
CA VAL A 66 37.43 -19.65 -4.75
C VAL A 66 37.03 -18.18 -4.77
N ARG A 67 37.88 -17.30 -5.32
CA ARG A 67 37.59 -15.87 -5.43
C ARG A 67 36.41 -15.59 -6.37
N ALA A 68 36.32 -16.29 -7.50
CA ALA A 68 35.18 -16.18 -8.40
C ALA A 68 33.88 -16.65 -7.72
N SER A 69 33.94 -17.75 -6.95
CA SER A 69 32.79 -18.22 -6.16
C SER A 69 32.34 -17.18 -5.12
N ASN A 70 33.29 -16.55 -4.41
CA ASN A 70 32.97 -15.47 -3.47
C ASN A 70 32.30 -14.27 -4.15
N MET A 71 32.72 -13.90 -5.38
CA MET A 71 32.07 -12.85 -6.16
C MET A 71 30.62 -13.21 -6.49
N ILE A 72 30.36 -14.45 -6.92
CA ILE A 72 29.00 -14.93 -7.22
C ILE A 72 28.12 -14.88 -5.97
N ARG A 73 28.64 -15.30 -4.81
CA ARG A 73 27.90 -15.23 -3.54
C ARG A 73 27.52 -13.80 -3.15
N CYS A 74 28.44 -12.84 -3.32
CA CYS A 74 28.13 -11.43 -3.10
C CYS A 74 27.10 -10.90 -4.11
N ALA A 75 27.17 -11.33 -5.38
CA ALA A 75 26.18 -10.95 -6.39
C ALA A 75 24.78 -11.48 -6.07
N GLU A 76 24.67 -12.73 -5.60
CA GLU A 76 23.40 -13.30 -5.12
C GLU A 76 22.88 -12.54 -3.90
N SER A 77 23.76 -12.18 -2.96
CA SER A 77 23.40 -11.34 -1.80
C SER A 77 22.83 -9.98 -2.22
N LEU A 78 23.37 -9.36 -3.27
CA LEU A 78 22.84 -8.12 -3.85
C LEU A 78 21.47 -8.32 -4.52
N MET A 79 21.22 -9.47 -5.16
CA MET A 79 19.89 -9.80 -5.70
C MET A 79 18.86 -9.93 -4.59
N ASN A 80 19.19 -10.63 -3.50
CA ASN A 80 18.32 -10.76 -2.33
C ASN A 80 18.04 -9.39 -1.67
N LEU A 81 19.04 -8.52 -1.59
CA LEU A 81 18.86 -7.15 -1.11
C LEU A 81 17.87 -6.36 -1.98
N ASN A 82 17.93 -6.51 -3.30
CA ASN A 82 16.97 -5.88 -4.21
C ASN A 82 15.54 -6.38 -3.98
N GLU A 83 15.35 -7.66 -3.69
CA GLU A 83 14.04 -8.20 -3.33
C GLU A 83 13.51 -7.65 -2.00
N GLU A 84 14.38 -7.51 -0.99
CA GLU A 84 14.02 -6.92 0.31
C GLU A 84 13.61 -5.44 0.18
N LEU A 85 14.30 -4.68 -0.67
CA LEU A 85 13.92 -3.29 -0.98
C LEU A 85 12.55 -3.21 -1.64
N LYS A 86 12.25 -4.09 -2.60
CA LYS A 86 10.92 -4.15 -3.23
C LYS A 86 9.84 -4.43 -2.18
N LYS A 87 10.06 -5.42 -1.30
CA LYS A 87 9.13 -5.75 -0.21
C LYS A 87 8.90 -4.53 0.70
N LEU A 88 9.96 -3.84 1.12
CA LEU A 88 9.86 -2.62 1.92
C LEU A 88 9.02 -1.53 1.25
N PHE A 89 9.20 -1.33 -0.06
CA PHE A 89 8.46 -0.32 -0.81
C PHE A 89 6.96 -0.62 -0.81
N PHE A 90 6.58 -1.85 -1.18
CA PHE A 90 5.16 -2.23 -1.20
C PHE A 90 4.53 -2.19 0.20
N LEU A 91 5.19 -2.75 1.21
CA LEU A 91 4.66 -2.83 2.58
C LEU A 91 4.50 -1.46 3.25
N ASN A 92 5.37 -0.49 2.96
CA ASN A 92 5.29 0.83 3.56
C ASN A 92 4.09 1.64 3.01
N ASP A 93 3.69 1.41 1.76
CA ASP A 93 2.58 2.14 1.14
C ASP A 93 1.19 1.61 1.56
N PHE A 94 1.07 0.33 1.95
CA PHE A 94 -0.21 -0.29 2.32
C PHE A 94 -0.96 0.42 3.46
N PRO A 95 -0.33 0.81 4.59
CA PRO A 95 -1.01 1.53 5.66
C PRO A 95 -1.61 2.87 5.20
N PHE A 96 -0.88 3.63 4.36
CA PHE A 96 -1.35 4.91 3.84
C PHE A 96 -2.53 4.73 2.87
N ILE A 97 -2.42 3.76 1.96
CA ILE A 97 -3.51 3.41 1.04
C ILE A 97 -4.74 2.96 1.84
N SER A 98 -4.56 2.09 2.83
CA SER A 98 -5.63 1.60 3.69
C SER A 98 -6.35 2.73 4.43
N GLN A 99 -5.62 3.67 5.02
CA GLN A 99 -6.21 4.85 5.66
C GLN A 99 -6.96 5.74 4.66
N THR A 100 -6.42 5.93 3.46
CA THR A 100 -7.06 6.73 2.42
C THR A 100 -8.38 6.10 1.96
N VAL A 101 -8.38 4.78 1.72
CA VAL A 101 -9.59 4.02 1.37
C VAL A 101 -10.61 4.07 2.50
N GLN A 102 -10.17 3.90 3.75
CA GLN A 102 -11.06 3.96 4.91
C GLN A 102 -11.73 5.34 5.04
N ARG A 103 -10.97 6.44 4.88
CA ARG A 103 -11.54 7.80 4.88
C ARG A 103 -12.54 8.01 3.75
N ALA A 104 -12.24 7.52 2.55
CA ALA A 104 -13.17 7.61 1.42
C ALA A 104 -14.48 6.84 1.70
N ARG A 105 -14.36 5.65 2.30
CA ARG A 105 -15.51 4.84 2.72
C ARG A 105 -16.35 5.53 3.80
N GLU A 106 -15.71 6.12 4.79
CA GLU A 106 -16.39 6.88 5.85
C GLU A 106 -17.13 8.08 5.29
N LYS A 107 -16.51 8.82 4.36
CA LYS A 107 -17.15 9.94 3.66
C LYS A 107 -18.38 9.49 2.87
N ALA A 108 -18.24 8.42 2.07
CA ALA A 108 -19.35 7.90 1.26
C ALA A 108 -20.51 7.41 2.14
N THR A 109 -20.21 6.72 3.25
CA THR A 109 -21.26 6.28 4.18
C THR A 109 -21.95 7.44 4.90
N ALA A 110 -21.21 8.51 5.24
CA ALA A 110 -21.81 9.73 5.79
C ALA A 110 -22.74 10.42 4.78
N GLU A 111 -22.31 10.60 3.52
CA GLU A 111 -23.13 11.18 2.46
C GLU A 111 -24.39 10.33 2.19
N THR A 112 -24.26 9.01 2.19
CA THR A 112 -25.39 8.09 2.01
C THR A 112 -26.40 8.24 3.14
N LYS A 113 -25.94 8.34 4.40
CA LYS A 113 -26.82 8.55 5.56
C LYS A 113 -27.57 9.89 5.48
N GLU A 114 -26.89 10.95 5.04
CA GLU A 114 -27.53 12.25 4.86
C GLU A 114 -28.60 12.21 3.76
N ILE A 115 -28.34 11.54 2.64
CA ILE A 115 -29.32 11.34 1.57
C ILE A 115 -30.52 10.54 2.09
N GLN A 116 -30.27 9.44 2.80
CA GLN A 116 -31.34 8.63 3.40
C GLN A 116 -32.20 9.43 4.38
N LYS A 117 -31.57 10.26 5.22
CA LYS A 117 -32.29 11.14 6.16
C LYS A 117 -33.18 12.13 5.42
N ARG A 118 -32.67 12.77 4.36
CA ARG A 118 -33.47 13.69 3.53
C ARG A 118 -34.65 12.98 2.86
N MET A 119 -34.42 11.78 2.34
CA MET A 119 -35.48 10.97 1.73
C MET A 119 -36.57 10.62 2.73
N MET A 120 -36.19 10.22 3.95
CA MET A 120 -37.15 9.90 5.01
C MET A 120 -37.97 11.12 5.45
N ASN A 121 -37.33 12.30 5.53
CA ASN A 121 -38.03 13.54 5.85
C ASN A 121 -39.12 13.85 4.81
N VAL A 122 -38.77 13.81 3.51
CA VAL A 122 -39.73 14.05 2.43
C VAL A 122 -40.86 13.04 2.45
N TYR A 123 -40.54 11.75 2.67
CA TYR A 123 -41.56 10.72 2.82
C TYR A 123 -42.53 11.02 3.97
N THR A 124 -42.01 11.48 5.11
CA THR A 124 -42.81 11.82 6.29
C THR A 124 -43.69 13.05 6.02
N GLU A 125 -43.14 14.09 5.39
CA GLU A 125 -43.89 15.29 4.98
C GLU A 125 -45.06 14.91 4.06
N MET A 126 -44.81 14.12 3.02
CA MET A 126 -45.86 13.62 2.12
C MET A 126 -46.92 12.79 2.85
N GLN A 127 -46.51 11.95 3.79
CA GLN A 127 -47.43 11.14 4.58
C GLN A 127 -48.33 12.01 5.46
N THR A 128 -47.78 13.08 6.06
CA THR A 128 -48.56 14.05 6.84
C THR A 128 -49.53 14.81 5.95
N GLU A 129 -49.09 15.34 4.80
CA GLU A 129 -49.96 16.05 3.86
C GLU A 129 -51.11 15.17 3.36
N LEU A 130 -50.84 13.90 3.06
CA LEU A 130 -51.88 12.94 2.67
C LEU A 130 -52.89 12.70 3.80
N TYR A 131 -52.42 12.56 5.04
CA TYR A 131 -53.30 12.37 6.19
C TYR A 131 -54.20 13.58 6.42
N ASP A 132 -53.64 14.79 6.34
CA ASP A 132 -54.39 16.05 6.48
C ASP A 132 -55.46 16.18 5.38
N LEU A 133 -55.11 15.82 4.13
CA LEU A 133 -56.07 15.80 3.01
C LEU A 133 -57.17 14.75 3.19
N GLU A 134 -56.83 13.56 3.68
CA GLU A 134 -57.81 12.51 4.00
C GLU A 134 -58.78 12.96 5.08
N GLU A 135 -58.31 13.68 6.10
CA GLU A 135 -59.13 14.23 7.18
C GLU A 135 -60.02 15.40 6.72
N GLU A 136 -59.50 16.30 5.88
CA GLU A 136 -60.29 17.41 5.32
C GLU A 136 -61.37 16.88 4.36
N TYR A 137 -61.01 15.95 3.48
CA TYR A 137 -61.98 15.28 2.62
C TYR A 137 -63.01 14.55 3.48
N GLY A 138 -62.53 13.72 4.42
CA GLY A 138 -63.15 13.26 5.67
C GLY A 138 -64.34 14.10 6.14
N SER A 139 -63.98 15.27 6.62
CA SER A 139 -64.89 16.23 7.25
C SER A 139 -65.91 16.79 6.26
N CYS A 140 -65.53 16.93 4.99
CA CYS A 140 -66.38 17.50 3.94
C CYS A 140 -67.57 16.59 3.54
N TRP A 141 -67.42 15.25 3.59
CA TRP A 141 -68.56 14.34 3.40
C TRP A 141 -69.46 14.26 4.63
N TYR A 142 -68.90 14.27 5.84
CA TYR A 142 -69.70 14.30 7.08
C TYR A 142 -70.51 15.60 7.25
N LEU A 143 -70.05 16.72 6.68
CA LEU A 143 -70.79 17.98 6.66
C LEU A 143 -71.91 18.01 5.61
N LYS A 144 -71.85 17.19 4.56
CA LYS A 144 -72.93 17.08 3.56
C LYS A 144 -74.19 16.40 4.11
N ASP A 145 -74.02 15.39 4.97
CA ASP A 145 -75.14 14.68 5.59
C ASP A 145 -75.81 15.46 6.75
N ASN A 146 -75.13 16.47 7.28
CA ASN A 146 -75.64 17.37 8.33
C ASN A 146 -76.00 18.78 7.83
N ASN A 147 -76.25 18.94 6.53
CA ASN A 147 -76.72 20.21 5.97
C ASN A 147 -78.21 20.42 6.30
N PRO A 148 -78.61 21.43 7.10
CA PRO A 148 -80.02 21.66 7.47
C PRO A 148 -80.91 22.10 6.28
N PHE A 149 -80.35 22.22 5.06
CA PHE A 149 -81.05 22.61 3.85
C PHE A 149 -81.18 21.49 2.79
N THR A 150 -80.87 20.23 3.11
CA THR A 150 -81.19 19.11 2.22
C THR A 150 -82.70 18.83 2.29
N PRO A 151 -83.47 19.00 1.19
CA PRO A 151 -84.89 18.68 1.22
C PRO A 151 -85.05 17.16 1.35
N ALA A 152 -85.87 16.73 2.31
CA ALA A 152 -86.20 15.32 2.50
C ALA A 152 -86.77 14.72 1.19
N PRO A 153 -86.40 13.47 0.84
CA PRO A 153 -86.85 12.85 -0.39
C PRO A 153 -88.39 12.69 -0.35
N SER A 154 -89.05 13.27 -1.35
CA SER A 154 -90.48 13.11 -1.60
C SER A 154 -90.80 11.63 -1.82
N ARG A 155 -91.73 11.08 -1.04
CA ARG A 155 -92.31 9.75 -1.24
C ARG A 155 -93.15 9.68 -2.51
#